data_AF-A0A3S1B292-F1
#
_entry.id   AF-A0A3S1B292-F1
#
_cell.length_a   1.000
_cell.length_b   1.000
_cell.length_c   1.000
_cell.angle_alpha   90.00
_cell.angle_beta   90.00
_cell.angle_gamma   90.00
#
_symmetry.space_group_name_H-M   'P 1'
#
loop_
_entity.id
_entity.type
_entity.pdbx_description
1 polymer ?
#
loop_
_entity_poly.entity_id
_entity_poly.type
_entity_poly.pdbx_seq_one_letter_code
_entity_poly.pdbx_strand_id
1 'polypeptide(L)'
;MTSVEGVSLIGASVVDSSLIGTLVVGASLKMTSIVGVSPIGTIVVGASFIMTSFVGASLIKTSFVEESVKGASLKMTSVGCVLTMGALVVGASLIMTSVVGALVAGASDVGASVGGGR
;
A
#
# COMPACT_ATOMS: atom_id res chain seq x y z
N MET A 1 -20.02 2.85 -1.61
CA MET A 1 -18.65 3.05 -2.12
C MET A 1 -18.28 4.48 -1.85
N THR A 2 -17.22 4.68 -1.08
CA THR A 2 -16.65 6.01 -0.83
C THR A 2 -15.52 6.21 -1.82
N SER A 3 -15.60 7.25 -2.66
CA SER A 3 -14.51 7.64 -3.55
C SER A 3 -13.73 8.77 -2.90
N VAL A 4 -12.41 8.66 -2.90
CA VAL A 4 -11.48 9.62 -2.32
C VAL A 4 -10.48 9.98 -3.40
N GLU A 5 -10.55 11.19 -3.91
CA GLU A 5 -9.74 11.63 -5.05
C GLU A 5 -8.80 12.76 -4.64
N GLY A 6 -7.55 12.70 -5.12
CA GLY A 6 -6.59 13.80 -4.99
C GLY A 6 -6.15 14.11 -3.56
N VAL A 7 -6.23 13.13 -2.64
CA VAL A 7 -5.81 13.35 -1.24
C VAL A 7 -4.30 13.49 -1.17
N SER A 8 -3.83 14.62 -0.63
CA SER A 8 -2.42 14.84 -0.33
C SER A 8 -2.21 14.91 1.17
N LEU A 9 -1.48 13.95 1.74
CA LEU A 9 -1.09 13.93 3.15
C LEU A 9 0.42 14.02 3.25
N ILE A 10 0.90 15.05 3.96
CA ILE A 10 2.32 15.30 4.19
C ILE A 10 2.53 15.32 5.69
N GLY A 11 3.36 14.41 6.23
CA GLY A 11 3.62 14.33 7.67
C GLY A 11 2.42 13.84 8.50
N ALA A 12 1.40 13.27 7.85
CA ALA A 12 0.21 12.78 8.54
C ALA A 12 0.48 11.46 9.26
N SER A 13 -0.19 11.28 10.41
CA SER A 13 -0.25 10.00 11.11
C SER A 13 -1.67 9.46 11.04
N VAL A 14 -1.84 8.28 10.45
CA VAL A 14 -3.13 7.57 10.37
C VAL A 14 -3.02 6.31 11.20
N VAL A 15 -3.88 6.19 12.21
CA VAL A 15 -3.86 5.06 13.15
C VAL A 15 -5.24 4.41 13.16
N ASP A 16 -5.26 3.08 13.10
CA ASP A 16 -6.45 2.22 13.22
C ASP A 16 -7.61 2.62 12.28
N SER A 17 -7.28 3.01 11.04
CA SER A 17 -8.29 3.29 10.03
C SER A 17 -8.70 2.03 9.28
N SER A 18 -10.00 1.79 9.16
CA SER A 18 -10.55 0.76 8.27
C SER A 18 -11.18 1.41 7.04
N LEU A 19 -10.79 0.96 5.86
CA LEU A 19 -11.29 1.45 4.58
C LEU A 19 -11.96 0.28 3.86
N ILE A 20 -13.28 0.20 3.92
CA ILE A 20 -14.04 -0.90 3.32
C ILE A 20 -14.70 -0.41 2.04
N GLY A 21 -14.32 -0.98 0.89
CA GLY A 21 -14.92 -0.66 -0.41
C GLY A 21 -14.67 0.79 -0.85
N THR A 22 -13.48 1.31 -0.54
CA THR A 22 -13.05 2.67 -0.90
C THR A 22 -12.34 2.65 -2.25
N LEU A 23 -12.66 3.60 -3.12
CA LEU A 23 -11.86 3.90 -4.30
C LEU A 23 -10.97 5.10 -3.99
N VAL A 24 -9.67 4.96 -4.16
CA VAL A 24 -8.69 6.03 -3.92
C VAL A 24 -7.97 6.33 -5.22
N VAL A 25 -8.13 7.54 -5.75
CA VAL A 25 -7.50 7.94 -7.03
C VAL A 25 -6.54 9.10 -6.80
N GLY A 26 -5.29 8.93 -7.21
CA GLY A 26 -4.27 10.00 -7.18
C GLY A 26 -3.85 10.43 -5.78
N ALA A 27 -3.97 9.56 -4.77
CA ALA A 27 -3.54 9.90 -3.42
C ALA A 27 -2.02 10.07 -3.34
N SER A 28 -1.56 11.14 -2.71
CA SER A 28 -0.14 11.44 -2.49
C SER A 28 0.18 11.44 -1.01
N LEU A 29 0.92 10.45 -0.55
CA LEU A 29 1.36 10.31 0.83
C LEU A 29 2.86 10.54 0.90
N LYS A 30 3.30 11.59 1.62
CA LYS A 30 4.72 11.91 1.82
C LYS A 30 5.05 11.99 3.30
N MET A 31 6.08 11.26 3.74
CA MET A 31 6.49 11.23 5.15
C MET A 31 5.34 10.90 6.11
N THR A 32 4.41 10.04 5.68
CA THR A 32 3.26 9.65 6.50
C THR A 32 3.55 8.37 7.27
N SER A 33 3.06 8.29 8.51
CA SER A 33 3.06 7.06 9.31
C SER A 33 1.66 6.49 9.38
N ILE A 34 1.53 5.22 9.06
CA ILE A 34 0.25 4.52 8.95
C ILE A 34 0.33 3.26 9.80
N VAL A 35 -0.47 3.18 10.85
CA VAL A 35 -0.40 2.08 11.83
C VAL A 35 -1.77 1.41 11.95
N GLY A 36 -1.81 0.08 11.88
CA GLY A 36 -3.04 -0.70 12.13
C GLY A 36 -4.12 -0.58 11.04
N VAL A 37 -3.74 -0.18 9.82
CA VAL A 37 -4.73 0.09 8.77
C VAL A 37 -5.14 -1.18 8.04
N SER A 38 -6.45 -1.38 7.93
CA SER A 38 -7.05 -2.61 7.37
C SER A 38 -8.04 -2.28 6.25
N PRO A 39 -7.54 -2.02 5.03
CA PRO A 39 -8.39 -1.84 3.87
C PRO A 39 -8.93 -3.18 3.35
N ILE A 40 -10.24 -3.25 3.13
CA ILE A 40 -10.95 -4.43 2.62
C ILE A 40 -11.70 -4.05 1.35
N GLY A 41 -11.34 -4.65 0.22
CA GLY A 41 -11.99 -4.34 -1.06
C GLY A 41 -11.68 -2.95 -1.59
N THR A 42 -10.53 -2.38 -1.21
CA THR A 42 -10.10 -1.04 -1.61
C THR A 42 -9.41 -1.10 -2.96
N ILE A 43 -9.74 -0.15 -3.85
CA ILE A 43 -9.06 0.03 -5.12
C ILE A 43 -8.29 1.33 -5.05
N VAL A 44 -6.99 1.29 -5.33
CA VAL A 44 -6.11 2.45 -5.35
C VAL A 44 -5.51 2.58 -6.74
N VAL A 45 -5.65 3.76 -7.35
CA VAL A 45 -5.20 4.02 -8.71
C VAL A 45 -4.34 5.27 -8.72
N GLY A 46 -3.12 5.16 -9.25
CA GLY A 46 -2.20 6.29 -9.41
C GLY A 46 -1.73 6.90 -8.09
N ALA A 47 -1.73 6.15 -6.98
CA ALA A 47 -1.25 6.68 -5.71
C ALA A 47 0.29 6.74 -5.65
N SER A 48 0.80 7.76 -4.99
CA SER A 48 2.22 8.00 -4.79
C SER A 48 2.56 7.97 -3.30
N PHE A 49 3.40 7.03 -2.91
CA PHE A 49 3.88 6.84 -1.54
C PHE A 49 5.37 7.14 -1.47
N ILE A 50 5.77 8.23 -0.82
CA ILE A 50 7.17 8.64 -0.69
C ILE A 50 7.56 8.71 0.77
N MET A 51 8.59 7.96 1.18
CA MET A 51 9.07 7.93 2.56
C MET A 51 7.95 7.62 3.57
N THR A 52 6.99 6.77 3.17
CA THR A 52 5.84 6.41 4.00
C THR A 52 6.13 5.15 4.79
N SER A 53 5.70 5.11 6.05
CA SER A 53 5.82 3.92 6.90
C SER A 53 4.43 3.31 7.13
N PHE A 54 4.26 2.04 6.81
CA PHE A 54 3.08 1.26 7.18
C PHE A 54 3.48 0.18 8.17
N VAL A 55 2.83 0.13 9.32
CA VAL A 55 3.10 -0.87 10.37
C VAL A 55 1.80 -1.53 10.80
N GLY A 56 1.75 -2.86 10.73
CA GLY A 56 0.56 -3.60 11.14
C GLY A 56 -0.60 -3.51 10.15
N ALA A 57 -0.32 -3.14 8.89
CA ALA A 57 -1.35 -3.05 7.88
C ALA A 57 -1.79 -4.44 7.40
N SER A 58 -3.10 -4.60 7.16
CA SER A 58 -3.70 -5.83 6.63
C SER A 58 -4.46 -5.54 5.35
N LEU A 59 -3.90 -5.95 4.22
CA LEU A 59 -4.44 -5.67 2.89
C LEU A 59 -5.27 -6.87 2.42
N ILE A 60 -6.60 -6.75 2.39
CA ILE A 60 -7.48 -7.84 1.98
C ILE A 60 -8.31 -7.42 0.78
N LYS A 61 -8.25 -8.18 -0.32
CA LYS A 61 -8.97 -7.89 -1.57
C LYS A 61 -8.67 -6.48 -2.10
N THR A 62 -7.44 -5.99 -1.91
CA THR A 62 -7.06 -4.65 -2.36
C THR A 62 -6.44 -4.70 -3.75
N SER A 63 -6.75 -3.71 -4.59
CA SER A 63 -6.15 -3.57 -5.91
C SER A 63 -5.36 -2.27 -5.99
N PHE A 64 -4.13 -2.32 -6.48
CA PHE A 64 -3.25 -1.18 -6.68
C PHE A 64 -2.88 -1.11 -8.17
N VAL A 65 -3.15 0.02 -8.82
CA VAL A 65 -2.94 0.21 -10.25
C VAL A 65 -2.11 1.47 -10.48
N GLU A 66 -1.01 1.35 -11.24
CA GLU A 66 -0.11 2.45 -11.61
C GLU A 66 0.45 3.25 -10.42
N GLU A 67 0.78 2.55 -9.34
CA GLU A 67 1.26 3.22 -8.14
C GLU A 67 2.76 3.49 -8.16
N SER A 68 3.20 4.51 -7.44
CA SER A 68 4.62 4.81 -7.26
C SER A 68 4.99 4.83 -5.79
N VAL A 69 5.73 3.82 -5.35
CA VAL A 69 6.25 3.68 -3.99
C VAL A 69 7.75 3.97 -3.99
N LYS A 70 8.21 5.00 -3.27
CA LYS A 70 9.63 5.37 -3.17
C LYS A 70 10.08 5.48 -1.72
N GLY A 71 11.04 4.64 -1.32
CA GLY A 71 11.60 4.65 0.03
C GLY A 71 10.57 4.35 1.12
N ALA A 72 9.50 3.62 0.79
CA ALA A 72 8.48 3.27 1.77
C ALA A 72 8.90 2.05 2.59
N SER A 73 8.52 2.03 3.85
CA SER A 73 8.70 0.89 4.74
C SER A 73 7.34 0.28 5.03
N LEU A 74 7.10 -0.90 4.51
CA LEU A 74 5.82 -1.60 4.54
C LEU A 74 5.94 -2.86 5.39
N LYS A 75 5.61 -2.77 6.68
CA LYS A 75 5.53 -3.91 7.59
C LYS A 75 4.09 -4.36 7.75
N MET A 76 3.69 -5.31 6.92
CA MET A 76 2.32 -5.82 6.84
C MET A 76 2.17 -7.11 7.65
N THR A 77 1.01 -7.24 8.30
CA THR A 77 0.65 -8.43 9.08
C THR A 77 -0.02 -9.49 8.22
N SER A 78 -0.77 -9.08 7.20
CA SER A 78 -1.45 -9.99 6.29
C SER A 78 -1.71 -9.34 4.95
N VAL A 79 -1.49 -10.09 3.88
CA VAL A 79 -1.80 -9.69 2.52
C VAL A 79 -2.61 -10.81 1.88
N GLY A 80 -3.86 -10.53 1.53
CA GLY A 80 -4.82 -11.50 1.03
C GLY A 80 -5.51 -11.01 -0.24
N CYS A 81 -5.49 -11.79 -1.33
CA CYS A 81 -6.16 -11.46 -2.59
C CYS A 81 -5.80 -10.05 -3.10
N VAL A 82 -4.51 -9.71 -3.15
CA VAL A 82 -4.05 -8.39 -3.59
C VAL A 82 -3.68 -8.42 -5.06
N LEU A 83 -4.14 -7.44 -5.83
CA LEU A 83 -3.81 -7.27 -7.25
C LEU A 83 -2.95 -6.02 -7.40
N THR A 84 -1.75 -6.12 -7.95
CA THR A 84 -0.92 -4.95 -8.27
C THR A 84 -0.57 -4.94 -9.76
N MET A 85 -0.90 -3.84 -10.44
CA MET A 85 -0.70 -3.68 -11.88
C MET A 85 0.09 -2.41 -12.15
N GLY A 86 1.26 -2.51 -12.80
CA GLY A 86 2.03 -1.33 -13.19
C GLY A 86 2.65 -0.53 -12.02
N ALA A 87 2.86 -1.18 -10.87
CA ALA A 87 3.42 -0.51 -9.70
C ALA A 87 4.94 -0.27 -9.85
N LEU A 88 5.39 0.96 -9.65
CA LEU A 88 6.80 1.33 -9.57
C LEU A 88 7.23 1.36 -8.10
N VAL A 89 8.15 0.49 -7.70
CA VAL A 89 8.65 0.42 -6.34
C VAL A 89 10.16 0.66 -6.35
N VAL A 90 10.61 1.75 -5.72
CA VAL A 90 12.04 2.11 -5.67
C VAL A 90 12.48 2.23 -4.23
N GLY A 91 13.43 1.38 -3.80
CA GLY A 91 14.00 1.45 -2.45
C GLY A 91 13.02 1.15 -1.33
N ALA A 92 11.91 0.47 -1.61
CA ALA A 92 10.93 0.13 -0.57
C ALA A 92 11.32 -1.14 0.18
N SER A 93 11.10 -1.17 1.49
CA SER A 93 11.30 -2.35 2.33
C SER A 93 9.94 -2.95 2.68
N LEU A 94 9.67 -4.14 2.17
CA LEU A 94 8.46 -4.91 2.38
C LEU A 94 8.74 -6.05 3.36
N ILE A 95 8.12 -6.04 4.53
CA ILE A 95 8.17 -7.14 5.49
C ILE A 95 6.74 -7.64 5.66
N MET A 96 6.49 -8.87 5.22
CA MET A 96 5.14 -9.45 5.25
C MET A 96 5.17 -10.74 6.07
N THR A 97 4.27 -10.87 7.04
CA THR A 97 4.20 -12.09 7.85
C THR A 97 3.29 -13.17 7.28
N SER A 98 2.38 -12.84 6.37
CA SER A 98 1.54 -13.81 5.67
C SER A 98 1.04 -13.24 4.35
N VAL A 99 1.16 -14.03 3.27
CA VAL A 99 0.71 -13.66 1.92
C VAL A 99 -0.13 -14.80 1.36
N VAL A 100 -1.38 -14.53 1.02
CA VAL A 100 -2.31 -15.49 0.41
C VAL A 100 -2.94 -14.85 -0.84
N GLY A 101 -2.53 -15.30 -2.03
CA GLY A 101 -3.12 -14.83 -3.29
C GLY A 101 -2.78 -13.40 -3.67
N ALA A 102 -1.50 -13.02 -3.68
CA ALA A 102 -1.05 -11.78 -4.29
C ALA A 102 -0.70 -12.01 -5.77
N LEU A 103 -1.25 -11.19 -6.67
CA LEU A 103 -0.89 -11.15 -8.09
C LEU A 103 -0.23 -9.81 -8.39
N VAL A 104 0.99 -9.87 -8.93
CA VAL A 104 1.77 -8.71 -9.35
C VAL A 104 2.01 -8.83 -10.85
N ALA A 105 1.54 -7.87 -11.65
CA ALA A 105 1.90 -7.81 -13.07
C ALA A 105 2.38 -6.42 -13.48
N GLY A 106 3.47 -6.37 -14.24
CA GLY A 106 4.05 -5.10 -14.70
C GLY A 106 4.66 -4.24 -13.59
N ALA A 107 4.99 -4.80 -12.42
CA ALA A 107 5.70 -4.05 -11.39
C ALA A 107 7.18 -3.88 -11.76
N SER A 108 7.75 -2.72 -11.41
CA SER A 108 9.15 -2.38 -11.60
C SER A 108 9.80 -2.09 -10.25
N ASP A 109 10.59 -3.04 -9.76
CA ASP A 109 11.28 -2.96 -8.47
C ASP A 109 12.76 -2.57 -8.65
N VAL A 110 13.15 -1.39 -8.17
CA VAL A 110 14.57 -0.94 -8.15
C VAL A 110 15.03 -0.78 -6.71
N GLY A 111 15.82 -1.74 -6.22
CA GLY A 111 16.34 -1.71 -4.86
C GLY A 111 15.29 -1.95 -3.77
N ALA A 112 14.16 -2.58 -4.11
CA ALA A 112 13.18 -3.02 -3.14
C ALA A 112 13.66 -4.29 -2.43
N SER A 113 13.44 -4.39 -1.12
CA SER A 113 13.81 -5.53 -0.28
C SER A 113 12.55 -6.17 0.29
N VAL A 114 12.33 -7.46 0.00
CA VAL A 114 11.21 -8.25 0.52
C VAL A 114 11.72 -9.23 1.57
N GLY A 115 11.27 -9.08 2.82
CA GLY A 115 11.47 -10.03 3.91
C GLY A 115 10.19 -10.82 4.16
N GLY A 116 10.20 -12.12 3.82
CA GLY A 116 9.05 -13.01 4.00
C GLY A 116 9.04 -13.69 5.39
N GLY A 117 7.94 -13.53 6.12
CA GLY A 117 7.55 -14.40 7.23
C GLY A 117 6.77 -15.61 6.72
N ARG A 118 6.99 -16.74 7.38
CA ARG A 118 6.47 -18.08 7.09
C ARG A 118 4.97 -18.16 6.87
#